data_AF-A0A2D7PH02-F1
#
_entry.id   AF-A0A2D7PH02-F1
#
_cell.length_a   1.000
_cell.length_b   1.000
_cell.length_c   1.000
_cell.angle_alpha   90.00
_cell.angle_beta   90.00
_cell.angle_gamma   90.00
#
_symmetry.space_group_name_H-M   'P 1'
#
loop_
_entity.id
_entity.type
_entity.pdbx_description
1 polymer ?
#
loop_
_entity_poly.entity_id
_entity_poly.type
_entity_poly.pdbx_seq_one_letter_code
_entity_poly.pdbx_strand_id
1 'polypeptide(L)'
;MQDAETKEEEQEQEQEVVVEEEKTEDAGETQEVDAADEDLSEYSESVKKRISKLTNRFREEERQKQSAIEFAESVKKQNDDLKARLDKLDTNYVGEVDNRVTAQAQAAKEAYKKALESGDADALYDAQQNISRIAMEEARLKDLKARQEEKKATATNGAAPPPPQTPTPPPPQKPDPRAEQWAQENEWFGKDQTMTYAAFGVHKQLIESEGFDPNTEEYYTELDNRIKSEFPHKFTKKSSGPRVASAGATASKTVSKGRRTVKLTPSQIAIAKKLGVPLEEYAKHVKE
;
A
#
# COMPACT_ATOMS: atom_id res chain seq x y z
N MET A 1 10.47 6.45 -44.52
CA MET A 1 9.38 5.77 -45.25
C MET A 1 9.64 4.28 -45.13
N GLN A 2 8.92 3.49 -44.34
CA GLN A 2 7.57 3.64 -43.83
C GLN A 2 7.53 3.25 -42.35
N ASP A 3 7.00 4.16 -41.55
CA ASP A 3 6.52 3.93 -40.20
C ASP A 3 5.15 3.23 -40.29
N ALA A 4 4.97 2.15 -39.53
CA ALA A 4 3.68 1.49 -39.35
C ALA A 4 3.37 1.47 -37.85
N GLU A 5 2.81 2.59 -37.42
CA GLU A 5 2.24 2.88 -36.12
C GLU A 5 1.00 2.01 -35.91
N THR A 6 1.06 1.08 -34.94
CA THR A 6 -0.11 0.27 -34.55
C THR A 6 -0.56 0.73 -33.18
N LYS A 7 -1.70 1.42 -33.22
CA LYS A 7 -2.48 1.98 -32.12
C LYS A 7 -3.37 0.88 -31.56
N GLU A 8 -3.17 0.49 -30.30
CA GLU A 8 -4.14 -0.33 -29.57
C GLU A 8 -4.63 0.42 -28.33
N GLU A 9 -5.96 0.55 -28.29
CA GLU A 9 -6.78 1.22 -27.29
C GLU A 9 -6.77 0.46 -25.96
N GLU A 10 -6.32 1.14 -24.91
CA GLU A 10 -6.52 0.76 -23.52
C GLU A 10 -7.99 1.04 -23.14
N GLN A 11 -8.78 -0.02 -22.96
CA GLN A 11 -10.08 0.04 -22.29
C GLN A 11 -9.92 -0.47 -20.86
N GLU A 12 -9.74 0.45 -19.92
CA GLU A 12 -9.97 0.22 -18.50
C GLU A 12 -11.47 -0.01 -18.26
N GLN A 13 -11.81 -1.17 -17.69
CA GLN A 13 -13.09 -1.41 -17.04
C GLN A 13 -12.84 -1.63 -15.55
N GLU A 14 -13.08 -0.58 -14.77
CA GLU A 14 -13.23 -0.63 -13.32
C GLU A 14 -14.38 -1.57 -12.96
N GLN A 15 -14.15 -2.48 -12.00
CA GLN A 15 -15.20 -3.30 -11.42
C GLN A 15 -15.30 -3.03 -9.92
N GLU A 16 -16.39 -2.35 -9.60
CA GLU A 16 -16.91 -1.93 -8.30
C GLU A 16 -17.02 -3.12 -7.31
N VAL A 17 -16.28 -3.03 -6.20
CA VAL A 17 -16.38 -3.95 -5.06
C VAL A 17 -17.32 -3.31 -4.03
N VAL A 18 -18.55 -3.80 -3.97
CA VAL A 18 -19.51 -3.46 -2.91
C VAL A 18 -19.09 -4.20 -1.65
N VAL A 19 -18.59 -3.46 -0.65
CA VAL A 19 -18.38 -3.92 0.72
C VAL A 19 -19.57 -3.46 1.54
N GLU A 20 -20.38 -4.42 2.00
CA GLU A 20 -21.47 -4.20 2.92
C GLU A 20 -20.90 -4.28 4.35
N GLU A 21 -20.66 -3.12 4.97
CA GLU A 21 -20.35 -2.99 6.40
C GLU A 21 -21.65 -3.09 7.21
N GLU A 22 -21.83 -4.19 7.95
CA GLU A 22 -22.87 -4.28 8.98
C GLU A 22 -22.30 -3.77 10.31
N LYS A 23 -22.69 -2.54 10.66
CA LYS A 23 -22.49 -1.89 11.96
C LYS A 23 -23.35 -2.59 13.01
N THR A 24 -22.75 -3.16 14.05
CA THR A 24 -23.45 -3.53 15.29
C THR A 24 -22.81 -2.83 16.49
N GLU A 25 -23.42 -1.72 16.89
CA GLU A 25 -23.46 -1.28 18.29
C GLU A 25 -24.47 -2.17 19.02
N ASP A 26 -24.10 -2.78 20.14
CA ASP A 26 -24.86 -2.62 21.38
C ASP A 26 -24.04 -3.10 22.60
N ALA A 27 -24.25 -2.40 23.71
CA ALA A 27 -23.52 -2.50 24.96
C ALA A 27 -24.38 -3.14 26.07
N GLY A 28 -23.73 -3.78 27.04
CA GLY A 28 -24.33 -4.28 28.29
C GLY A 28 -24.91 -5.69 28.14
N GLU A 29 -24.82 -6.60 29.10
CA GLU A 29 -24.59 -6.49 30.54
C GLU A 29 -24.19 -7.89 31.04
N THR A 30 -23.22 -7.96 31.93
CA THR A 30 -22.73 -9.20 32.55
C THR A 30 -23.73 -9.67 33.60
N GLN A 31 -24.34 -10.84 33.41
CA GLN A 31 -24.95 -11.61 34.50
C GLN A 31 -24.45 -13.05 34.45
N GLU A 32 -23.68 -13.41 35.48
CA GLU A 32 -23.47 -14.80 35.89
C GLU A 32 -24.82 -15.42 36.26
N VAL A 33 -25.12 -16.58 35.66
CA VAL A 33 -26.06 -17.54 36.23
C VAL A 33 -25.52 -18.96 36.03
N ASP A 34 -24.95 -19.49 37.12
CA ASP A 34 -24.82 -20.91 37.40
C ASP A 34 -26.22 -21.55 37.41
N ALA A 35 -26.58 -22.24 36.34
CA ALA A 35 -27.69 -23.19 36.28
C ALA A 35 -27.42 -24.21 35.16
N ALA A 36 -26.54 -25.16 35.47
CA ALA A 36 -26.20 -26.25 34.57
C ALA A 36 -27.36 -27.27 34.46
N ASP A 37 -27.73 -27.55 33.21
CA ASP A 37 -28.22 -28.83 32.67
C ASP A 37 -29.71 -29.16 32.48
N GLU A 38 -30.71 -28.39 32.93
CA GLU A 38 -32.13 -28.74 32.64
C GLU A 38 -32.90 -27.85 31.65
N ASP A 39 -32.39 -26.68 31.26
CA ASP A 39 -33.15 -25.70 30.45
C ASP A 39 -32.66 -25.51 28.99
N LEU A 40 -31.61 -26.25 28.60
CA LEU A 40 -31.04 -26.17 27.24
C LEU A 40 -31.97 -26.77 26.15
N SER A 41 -33.07 -27.41 26.54
CA SER A 41 -34.11 -27.92 25.64
C SER A 41 -34.98 -26.80 25.06
N GLU A 42 -35.13 -25.66 25.74
CA GLU A 42 -36.03 -24.57 25.33
C GLU A 42 -35.42 -23.60 24.31
N TYR A 43 -34.08 -23.59 24.18
CA TYR A 43 -33.43 -22.81 23.14
C TYR A 43 -33.71 -23.40 21.76
N SER A 44 -34.46 -22.68 20.93
CA SER A 44 -34.84 -23.14 19.59
C SER A 44 -33.62 -23.58 18.76
N GLU A 45 -33.78 -24.62 17.96
CA GLU A 45 -32.78 -25.16 17.02
C GLU A 45 -32.08 -24.06 16.19
N SER A 46 -32.77 -22.96 15.91
CA SER A 46 -32.23 -21.80 15.19
C SER A 46 -31.13 -21.07 15.97
N VAL A 47 -31.29 -20.94 17.28
CA VAL A 47 -30.33 -20.22 18.13
C VAL A 47 -29.13 -21.12 18.44
N LYS A 48 -29.33 -22.42 18.68
CA LYS A 48 -28.23 -23.40 18.79
C LYS A 48 -27.33 -23.41 17.56
N LYS A 49 -27.90 -23.34 16.35
CA LYS A 49 -27.16 -23.22 15.08
C LYS A 49 -26.42 -21.89 14.94
N ARG A 50 -27.00 -20.78 15.41
CA ARG A 50 -26.34 -19.46 15.39
C ARG A 50 -25.15 -19.43 16.36
N ILE A 51 -25.33 -19.95 17.57
CA ILE A 51 -24.28 -20.07 18.58
C ILE A 51 -23.15 -20.96 18.05
N SER A 52 -23.44 -22.14 17.49
CA SER A 52 -22.40 -23.01 16.95
C SER A 52 -21.64 -22.38 15.78
N LYS A 53 -22.32 -21.60 14.91
CA LYS A 53 -21.68 -20.83 13.84
C LYS A 53 -20.78 -19.71 14.39
N LEU A 54 -21.24 -18.97 15.39
CA LEU A 54 -20.46 -17.94 16.09
C LEU A 54 -19.23 -18.54 16.77
N THR A 55 -19.39 -19.64 17.51
CA THR A 55 -18.27 -20.33 18.18
C THR A 55 -17.27 -20.87 17.17
N ASN A 56 -17.73 -21.43 16.05
CA ASN A 56 -16.82 -21.91 15.01
C ASN A 56 -16.06 -20.76 14.34
N ARG A 57 -16.74 -19.64 14.01
CA ARG A 57 -16.07 -18.43 13.50
C ARG A 57 -15.05 -17.89 14.48
N PHE A 58 -15.40 -17.77 15.75
CA PHE A 58 -14.50 -17.30 16.80
C PHE A 58 -13.26 -18.19 16.94
N ARG A 59 -13.43 -19.52 16.94
CA ARG A 59 -12.29 -20.47 16.97
C ARG A 59 -11.43 -20.40 15.71
N GLU A 60 -12.03 -20.17 14.55
CA GLU A 60 -11.31 -20.00 13.30
C GLU A 60 -10.51 -18.69 13.28
N GLU A 61 -11.11 -17.59 13.71
CA GLU A 61 -10.43 -16.31 13.91
C GLU A 61 -9.29 -16.42 14.92
N GLU A 62 -9.48 -17.14 16.02
CA GLU A 62 -8.44 -17.35 17.01
C GLU A 62 -7.25 -18.13 16.43
N ARG A 63 -7.52 -19.17 15.63
CA ARG A 63 -6.47 -19.89 14.89
C ARG A 63 -5.78 -18.99 13.86
N GLN A 64 -6.53 -18.14 13.17
CA GLN A 64 -5.96 -17.20 12.21
C GLN A 64 -5.05 -16.19 12.91
N LYS A 65 -5.49 -15.59 14.02
CA LYS A 65 -4.68 -14.69 14.85
C LYS A 65 -3.41 -15.38 15.34
N GLN A 66 -3.54 -16.59 15.88
CA GLN A 66 -2.39 -17.36 16.34
C GLN A 66 -1.41 -17.65 15.19
N SER A 67 -1.90 -18.07 14.02
CA SER A 67 -1.05 -18.30 12.85
C SER A 67 -0.37 -17.03 12.33
N ALA A 68 -1.04 -15.88 12.44
CA ALA A 68 -0.49 -14.59 12.05
C ALA A 68 0.60 -14.13 13.02
N ILE A 69 0.41 -14.35 14.32
CA ILE A 69 1.42 -14.07 15.36
C ILE A 69 2.64 -14.96 15.14
N GLU A 70 2.44 -16.27 14.97
CA GLU A 70 3.54 -17.22 14.70
C GLU A 70 4.32 -16.83 13.44
N PHE A 71 3.62 -16.43 12.38
CA PHE A 71 4.24 -15.93 11.17
C PHE A 71 5.04 -14.65 11.43
N ALA A 72 4.46 -13.66 12.10
CA ALA A 72 5.13 -12.41 12.43
C ALA A 72 6.38 -12.63 13.30
N GLU A 73 6.30 -13.53 14.29
CA GLU A 73 7.44 -13.94 15.10
C GLU A 73 8.51 -14.64 14.27
N SER A 74 8.12 -15.52 13.34
CA SER A 74 9.06 -16.19 12.44
C SER A 74 9.80 -15.21 11.53
N VAL A 75 9.09 -14.22 10.99
CA VAL A 75 9.65 -13.17 10.14
C VAL A 75 10.56 -12.25 10.96
N LYS A 76 10.15 -11.89 12.17
CA LYS A 76 10.98 -11.10 13.09
C LYS A 76 12.29 -11.84 13.40
N LYS A 77 12.20 -13.13 13.76
CA LYS A 77 13.36 -13.98 14.03
C LYS A 77 14.29 -14.07 12.81
N GLN A 78 13.74 -14.26 11.61
CA GLN A 78 14.53 -14.26 10.38
C GLN A 78 15.23 -12.92 10.13
N ASN A 79 14.54 -11.80 10.36
CA ASN A 79 15.15 -10.47 10.24
C ASN A 79 16.27 -10.26 11.25
N ASP A 80 16.07 -10.68 12.50
CA ASP A 80 17.08 -10.56 13.55
C ASP A 80 18.30 -11.45 13.26
N ASP A 81 18.07 -12.69 12.78
CA ASP A 81 19.13 -13.60 12.33
C ASP A 81 19.91 -13.02 11.13
N LEU A 82 19.22 -12.40 10.17
CA LEU A 82 19.84 -11.76 9.01
C LEU A 82 20.66 -10.54 9.42
N LYS A 83 20.15 -9.69 10.32
CA LYS A 83 20.88 -8.56 10.88
C LYS A 83 22.15 -9.03 11.59
N ALA A 84 22.04 -10.03 12.46
CA ALA A 84 23.19 -10.58 13.18
C ALA A 84 24.25 -11.15 12.23
N ARG A 85 23.84 -11.82 11.14
CA ARG A 85 24.76 -12.30 10.10
C ARG A 85 25.44 -11.16 9.37
N LEU A 86 24.70 -10.11 9.03
CA LEU A 86 25.23 -8.94 8.33
C LEU A 86 26.23 -8.19 9.22
N ASP A 87 25.91 -7.96 10.48
CA ASP A 87 26.82 -7.30 11.44
C ASP A 87 28.11 -8.11 11.63
N LYS A 88 28.02 -9.44 11.67
CA LYS A 88 29.19 -10.31 11.74
C LYS A 88 30.03 -10.24 10.46
N LEU A 89 29.40 -10.23 9.29
CA LEU A 89 30.10 -10.09 8.01
C LEU A 89 30.81 -8.74 7.92
N ASP A 90 30.14 -7.65 8.28
CA ASP A 90 30.71 -6.30 8.30
C ASP A 90 31.91 -6.21 9.25
N THR A 91 31.81 -6.79 10.45
CA THR A 91 32.89 -6.80 11.43
C THR A 91 34.10 -7.61 10.93
N ASN A 92 33.85 -8.80 10.40
CA ASN A 92 34.90 -9.66 9.85
C ASN A 92 35.60 -9.00 8.65
N TYR A 93 34.81 -8.43 7.73
CA TYR A 93 35.32 -7.74 6.54
C TYR A 93 36.22 -6.57 6.91
N VAL A 94 35.81 -5.71 7.85
CA VAL A 94 36.64 -4.59 8.30
C VAL A 94 37.92 -5.09 8.97
N GLY A 95 37.85 -6.16 9.77
CA GLY A 95 39.04 -6.77 10.38
C GLY A 95 40.03 -7.36 9.36
N GLU A 96 39.53 -8.05 8.33
CA GLU A 96 40.35 -8.60 7.26
C GLU A 96 41.03 -7.51 6.42
N VAL A 97 40.26 -6.47 6.05
CA VAL A 97 40.79 -5.33 5.30
C VAL A 97 41.84 -4.58 6.13
N ASP A 98 41.63 -4.44 7.45
CA ASP A 98 42.61 -3.79 8.34
C ASP A 98 43.92 -4.55 8.40
N ASN A 99 43.87 -5.87 8.60
CA ASN A 99 45.06 -6.71 8.59
C ASN A 99 45.77 -6.67 7.23
N ARG A 100 45.02 -6.68 6.13
CA ARG A 100 45.59 -6.62 4.77
C ARG A 100 46.27 -5.27 4.50
N VAL A 101 45.57 -4.16 4.77
CA VAL A 101 46.07 -2.81 4.50
C VAL A 101 47.28 -2.50 5.39
N THR A 102 47.26 -2.90 6.66
CA THR A 102 48.42 -2.74 7.56
C THR A 102 49.63 -3.55 7.12
N ALA A 103 49.44 -4.81 6.70
CA ALA A 103 50.52 -5.62 6.14
C ALA A 103 51.08 -5.03 4.83
N GLN A 104 50.20 -4.54 3.95
CA GLN A 104 50.60 -3.86 2.71
C GLN A 104 51.35 -2.55 2.99
N ALA A 105 50.91 -1.77 3.98
CA ALA A 105 51.57 -0.53 4.40
C ALA A 105 53.00 -0.81 4.91
N GLN A 106 53.16 -1.85 5.73
CA GLN A 106 54.48 -2.28 6.22
C GLN A 106 55.37 -2.72 5.06
N ALA A 107 54.87 -3.58 4.17
CA ALA A 107 55.61 -4.04 3.01
C ALA A 107 56.01 -2.90 2.06
N ALA A 108 55.11 -1.93 1.82
CA ALA A 108 55.40 -0.77 0.98
C ALA A 108 56.45 0.15 1.61
N LYS A 109 56.42 0.31 2.95
CA LYS A 109 57.44 1.07 3.69
C LYS A 109 58.82 0.41 3.61
N GLU A 110 58.88 -0.92 3.70
CA GLU A 110 60.12 -1.68 3.53
C GLU A 110 60.64 -1.59 2.09
N ALA A 111 59.77 -1.72 1.09
CA ALA A 111 60.11 -1.56 -0.32
C ALA A 111 60.68 -0.16 -0.61
N TYR A 112 60.05 0.90 -0.06
CA TYR A 112 60.54 2.27 -0.19
C TYR A 112 61.93 2.45 0.43
N LYS A 113 62.17 1.91 1.64
CA LYS A 113 63.49 1.95 2.27
C LYS A 113 64.54 1.24 1.43
N LYS A 114 64.22 0.05 0.92
CA LYS A 114 65.13 -0.72 0.07
C LYS A 114 65.46 0.03 -1.23
N ALA A 115 64.45 0.62 -1.88
CA ALA A 115 64.64 1.43 -3.08
C ALA A 115 65.58 2.63 -2.80
N LEU A 116 65.35 3.33 -1.69
CA LEU A 116 66.18 4.45 -1.25
C LEU A 116 67.64 4.03 -0.99
N GLU A 117 67.85 2.90 -0.33
CA GLU A 117 69.19 2.35 -0.06
C GLU A 117 69.92 1.88 -1.33
N SER A 118 69.16 1.33 -2.29
CA SER A 118 69.70 0.88 -3.58
C SER A 118 69.96 2.01 -4.58
N GLY A 119 69.42 3.21 -4.33
CA GLY A 119 69.52 4.34 -5.25
C GLY A 119 68.74 4.16 -6.56
N ASP A 120 67.78 3.24 -6.60
CA ASP A 120 66.94 2.96 -7.77
C ASP A 120 65.76 3.94 -7.81
N ALA A 121 65.83 4.89 -8.75
CA ALA A 121 64.83 5.95 -8.90
C ALA A 121 63.47 5.42 -9.37
N ASP A 122 63.45 4.39 -10.22
CA ASP A 122 62.22 3.81 -10.73
C ASP A 122 61.51 3.03 -9.62
N ALA A 123 62.25 2.21 -8.87
CA ALA A 123 61.71 1.49 -7.72
C ALA A 123 61.21 2.43 -6.61
N LEU A 124 61.85 3.59 -6.43
CA LEU A 124 61.42 4.60 -5.46
C LEU A 124 60.10 5.24 -5.88
N TYR A 125 59.94 5.59 -7.16
CA TYR A 125 58.69 6.11 -7.69
C TYR A 125 57.54 5.12 -7.53
N ASP A 126 57.76 3.86 -7.90
CA ASP A 126 56.76 2.78 -7.76
C ASP A 126 56.38 2.55 -6.28
N ALA A 127 57.36 2.54 -5.38
CA ALA A 127 57.11 2.44 -3.95
C ALA A 127 56.27 3.63 -3.43
N GLN A 128 56.57 4.84 -3.90
CA GLN A 128 55.81 6.04 -3.52
C GLN A 128 54.38 6.04 -4.06
N GLN A 129 54.16 5.57 -5.30
CA GLN A 129 52.81 5.35 -5.83
C GLN A 129 52.04 4.33 -5.00
N ASN A 130 52.66 3.19 -4.65
CA ASN A 130 52.04 2.16 -3.82
C ASN A 130 51.68 2.68 -2.42
N ILE A 131 52.55 3.45 -1.78
CA ILE A 131 52.26 4.11 -0.50
C ILE A 131 51.05 5.05 -0.65
N SER A 132 50.95 5.83 -1.73
CA SER A 132 49.81 6.73 -1.94
C SER A 132 48.48 5.97 -2.07
N ARG A 133 48.49 4.84 -2.78
CA ARG A 133 47.33 3.97 -2.93
C ARG A 133 46.90 3.38 -1.58
N ILE A 134 47.85 2.87 -0.82
CA ILE A 134 47.60 2.30 0.52
C ILE A 134 47.07 3.39 1.46
N ALA A 135 47.59 4.61 1.41
CA ALA A 135 47.10 5.72 2.23
C ALA A 135 45.62 6.06 1.94
N MET A 136 45.18 5.97 0.68
CA MET A 136 43.76 6.11 0.34
C MET A 136 42.91 4.95 0.89
N GLU A 137 43.45 3.72 0.87
CA GLU A 137 42.78 2.55 1.44
C GLU A 137 42.67 2.66 2.97
N GLU A 138 43.71 3.13 3.65
CA GLU A 138 43.68 3.44 5.10
C GLU A 138 42.65 4.52 5.44
N ALA A 139 42.55 5.57 4.62
CA ALA A 139 41.56 6.63 4.82
C ALA A 139 40.13 6.09 4.71
N ARG A 140 39.85 5.25 3.69
CA ARG A 140 38.56 4.56 3.54
C ARG A 140 38.27 3.64 4.72
N LEU A 141 39.29 2.94 5.20
CA LEU A 141 39.16 2.04 6.35
C LEU A 141 38.79 2.81 7.62
N LYS A 142 39.43 3.96 7.86
CA LYS A 142 39.09 4.85 8.99
C LYS A 142 37.64 5.32 8.92
N ASP A 143 37.16 5.72 7.74
CA ASP A 143 35.75 6.10 7.54
C ASP A 143 34.80 4.92 7.81
N LEU A 144 35.12 3.73 7.32
CA LEU A 144 34.34 2.51 7.59
C LEU A 144 34.28 2.17 9.08
N LYS A 145 35.41 2.26 9.80
CA LYS A 145 35.47 2.06 11.25
C LYS A 145 34.66 3.11 12.01
N ALA A 146 34.77 4.38 11.63
CA ALA A 146 34.01 5.47 12.24
C ALA A 146 32.49 5.26 12.08
N ARG A 147 32.04 4.85 10.89
CA ARG A 147 30.63 4.50 10.65
C ARG A 147 30.18 3.30 11.47
N GLN A 148 31.02 2.28 11.66
CA GLN A 148 30.69 1.15 12.53
C GLN A 148 30.56 1.59 13.99
N GLU A 149 31.47 2.44 14.48
CA GLU A 149 31.39 2.99 15.83
C GLU A 149 30.14 3.85 16.03
N GLU A 150 29.77 4.67 15.05
CA GLU A 150 28.53 5.46 15.07
C GLU A 150 27.27 4.58 15.06
N LYS A 151 27.23 3.54 14.21
CA LYS A 151 26.15 2.55 14.22
C LYS A 151 26.05 1.83 15.57
N LYS A 152 27.18 1.48 16.19
CA LYS A 152 27.21 0.84 17.51
C LYS A 152 26.76 1.81 18.62
N ALA A 153 27.16 3.07 18.54
CA ALA A 153 26.76 4.11 19.49
C ALA A 153 25.26 4.40 19.42
N THR A 154 24.69 4.51 18.22
CA THR A 154 23.23 4.68 18.02
C THR A 154 22.44 3.46 18.48
N ALA A 155 22.95 2.24 18.27
CA ALA A 155 22.33 1.01 18.79
C ALA A 155 22.36 0.95 20.35
N THR A 156 23.40 1.47 20.98
CA THR A 156 23.56 1.45 22.45
C THR A 156 22.73 2.54 23.14
N ASN A 157 22.55 3.69 22.48
CA ASN A 157 21.79 4.82 23.03
C ASN A 157 20.27 4.74 22.77
N GLY A 158 19.75 3.65 22.16
CA GLY A 158 18.32 3.42 21.95
C GLY A 158 17.63 4.41 21.00
N ALA A 159 18.36 5.39 20.46
CA ALA A 159 17.86 6.35 19.48
C ALA A 159 18.02 5.77 18.08
N ALA A 160 17.14 4.84 17.71
CA ALA A 160 16.91 4.56 16.30
C ALA A 160 16.45 5.86 15.62
N PRO A 161 17.08 6.31 14.52
CA PRO A 161 16.48 7.37 13.72
C PRO A 161 15.06 6.91 13.34
N PRO A 162 14.03 7.76 13.51
CA PRO A 162 12.67 7.38 13.19
C PRO A 162 12.63 6.88 11.74
N PRO A 163 11.89 5.79 11.44
CA PRO A 163 11.67 5.39 10.06
C PRO A 163 11.16 6.61 9.28
N PRO A 164 11.53 6.77 7.99
CA PRO A 164 10.99 7.87 7.18
C PRO A 164 9.47 7.80 7.26
N GLN A 165 8.88 8.78 7.94
CA GLN A 165 7.44 8.90 8.07
C GLN A 165 6.92 9.11 6.66
N THR A 166 6.20 8.12 6.13
CA THR A 166 5.27 8.36 5.03
C THR A 166 4.40 9.54 5.45
N PRO A 167 4.25 10.61 4.64
CA PRO A 167 3.46 11.76 5.04
C PRO A 167 2.06 11.27 5.40
N THR A 168 1.72 11.41 6.68
CA THR A 168 0.38 11.13 7.19
C THR A 168 -0.58 12.05 6.43
N PRO A 169 -1.69 11.54 5.86
CA PRO A 169 -2.69 12.41 5.27
C PRO A 169 -3.14 13.43 6.34
N PRO A 170 -3.30 14.71 5.96
CA PRO A 170 -3.71 15.74 6.91
C PRO A 170 -5.02 15.30 7.59
N PRO A 171 -5.20 15.60 8.90
CA PRO A 171 -6.43 15.28 9.60
C PRO A 171 -7.62 15.88 8.84
N PRO A 172 -8.77 15.18 8.77
CA PRO A 172 -9.95 15.70 8.09
C PRO A 172 -10.28 17.07 8.68
N GLN A 173 -10.26 18.11 7.84
CA GLN A 173 -10.67 19.44 8.25
C GLN A 173 -12.11 19.36 8.74
N LYS A 174 -12.42 20.01 9.87
CA LYS A 174 -13.79 20.08 10.36
C LYS A 174 -14.67 20.65 9.25
N PRO A 175 -15.81 20.03 8.93
CA PRO A 175 -16.69 20.54 7.89
C PRO A 175 -17.13 21.96 8.25
N ASP A 176 -17.11 22.86 7.27
CA ASP A 176 -17.61 24.22 7.42
C ASP A 176 -19.12 24.17 7.75
N PRO A 177 -19.59 24.87 8.81
CA PRO A 177 -21.01 24.93 9.14
C PRO A 177 -21.93 25.29 7.96
N ARG A 178 -21.48 26.13 7.01
CA ARG A 178 -22.28 26.48 5.81
C ARG A 178 -22.30 25.35 4.79
N ALA A 179 -21.17 24.66 4.59
CA ALA A 179 -21.11 23.51 3.70
C ALA A 179 -22.00 22.36 4.23
N GLU A 180 -22.08 22.20 5.55
CA GLU A 180 -22.96 21.22 6.17
C GLU A 180 -24.44 21.55 5.96
N GLN A 181 -24.85 22.81 6.11
CA GLN A 181 -26.22 23.25 5.82
C GLN A 181 -26.59 23.02 4.34
N TRP A 182 -25.73 23.43 3.41
CA TRP A 182 -25.96 23.21 1.98
C TRP A 182 -26.05 21.72 1.62
N ALA A 183 -25.22 20.87 2.23
CA ALA A 183 -25.27 19.42 2.06
C ALA A 183 -26.57 18.82 2.62
N GLN A 184 -27.10 19.35 3.72
CA GLN A 184 -28.39 18.93 4.27
C GLN A 184 -29.57 19.33 3.38
N GLU A 185 -29.53 20.50 2.76
CA GLU A 185 -30.55 20.94 1.78
C GLU A 185 -30.52 20.11 0.50
N ASN A 186 -29.34 19.60 0.13
CA ASN A 186 -29.11 18.79 -1.06
C ASN A 186 -28.98 17.31 -0.72
N GLU A 187 -30.11 16.62 -0.50
CA GLU A 187 -30.12 15.20 -0.10
C GLU A 187 -29.37 14.23 -1.04
N TRP A 188 -29.12 14.64 -2.29
CA TRP A 188 -28.35 13.87 -3.26
C TRP A 188 -26.84 13.89 -2.96
N PHE A 189 -26.35 14.90 -2.25
CA PHE A 189 -24.94 15.05 -1.89
C PHE A 189 -24.55 13.97 -0.87
N GLY A 190 -23.49 13.21 -1.17
CA GLY A 190 -23.05 12.05 -0.39
C GLY A 190 -23.81 10.75 -0.66
N LYS A 191 -25.00 10.79 -1.26
CA LYS A 191 -25.76 9.60 -1.69
C LYS A 191 -25.49 9.23 -3.15
N ASP A 192 -25.55 10.21 -4.05
CA ASP A 192 -25.20 10.03 -5.46
C ASP A 192 -23.72 10.40 -5.65
N GLN A 193 -22.86 9.38 -5.72
CA GLN A 193 -21.42 9.57 -5.90
C GLN A 193 -21.11 10.42 -7.15
N THR A 194 -21.83 10.22 -8.25
CA THR A 194 -21.56 10.94 -9.51
C THR A 194 -21.83 12.43 -9.39
N MET A 195 -22.96 12.81 -8.79
CA MET A 195 -23.27 14.22 -8.54
C MET A 195 -22.36 14.82 -7.46
N THR A 196 -21.97 14.03 -6.46
CA THR A 196 -21.08 14.48 -5.38
C THR A 196 -19.68 14.79 -5.90
N TYR A 197 -19.09 13.91 -6.71
CA TYR A 197 -17.80 14.18 -7.36
C TYR A 197 -17.86 15.34 -8.35
N ALA A 198 -18.97 15.45 -9.11
CA ALA A 198 -19.16 16.59 -9.99
C ALA A 198 -19.27 17.91 -9.21
N ALA A 199 -19.94 17.92 -8.05
CA ALA A 199 -19.98 19.08 -7.16
C ALA A 199 -18.59 19.47 -6.67
N PHE A 200 -17.72 18.51 -6.32
CA PHE A 200 -16.32 18.79 -5.97
C PHE A 200 -15.52 19.35 -7.16
N GLY A 201 -15.77 18.84 -8.37
CA GLY A 201 -15.15 19.36 -9.60
C GLY A 201 -15.57 20.81 -9.89
N VAL A 202 -16.86 21.11 -9.76
CA VAL A 202 -17.39 22.48 -9.91
C VAL A 202 -16.86 23.40 -8.82
N HIS A 203 -16.82 22.95 -7.56
CA HIS A 203 -16.22 23.69 -6.44
C HIS A 203 -14.78 24.11 -6.75
N LYS A 204 -13.96 23.17 -7.24
CA LYS A 204 -12.58 23.45 -7.63
C LYS A 204 -12.51 24.49 -8.74
N GLN A 205 -13.38 24.41 -9.74
CA GLN A 205 -13.44 25.40 -10.81
C GLN A 205 -13.85 26.79 -10.30
N LEU A 206 -14.89 26.88 -9.46
CA LEU A 206 -15.38 28.14 -8.90
C LEU A 206 -14.31 28.84 -8.05
N ILE A 207 -13.53 28.10 -7.25
CA ILE A 207 -12.48 28.68 -6.41
C ILE A 207 -11.23 28.99 -7.21
N GLU A 208 -10.71 28.03 -7.99
CA GLU A 208 -9.40 28.18 -8.65
C GLU A 208 -9.46 29.01 -9.93
N SER A 209 -10.54 28.88 -10.72
CA SER A 209 -10.64 29.55 -12.03
C SER A 209 -11.40 30.86 -11.94
N GLU A 210 -12.46 30.92 -11.14
CA GLU A 210 -13.37 32.05 -11.09
C GLU A 210 -13.22 32.90 -9.80
N GLY A 211 -12.48 32.40 -8.81
CA GLY A 211 -12.08 33.15 -7.62
C GLY A 211 -13.20 33.40 -6.60
N PHE A 212 -14.25 32.58 -6.61
CA PHE A 212 -15.36 32.69 -5.66
C PHE A 212 -14.93 32.32 -4.23
N ASP A 213 -15.45 33.05 -3.23
CA ASP A 213 -15.20 32.74 -1.82
C ASP A 213 -16.18 31.66 -1.33
N PRO A 214 -15.71 30.49 -0.85
CA PRO A 214 -16.55 29.39 -0.37
C PRO A 214 -17.43 29.75 0.84
N ASN A 215 -17.18 30.87 1.50
CA ASN A 215 -17.99 31.34 2.61
C ASN A 215 -19.20 32.16 2.17
N THR A 216 -19.34 32.51 0.90
CA THR A 216 -20.41 33.42 0.43
C THR A 216 -21.64 32.66 -0.05
N GLU A 217 -22.82 33.28 0.09
CA GLU A 217 -24.08 32.73 -0.43
C GLU A 217 -24.09 32.70 -1.98
N GLU A 218 -23.39 33.65 -2.60
CA GLU A 218 -23.20 33.71 -4.05
C GLU A 218 -22.50 32.44 -4.58
N TYR A 219 -21.47 31.97 -3.88
CA TYR A 219 -20.78 30.72 -4.22
C TYR A 219 -21.73 29.51 -4.23
N TYR A 220 -22.56 29.33 -3.20
CA TYR A 220 -23.48 28.19 -3.13
C TYR A 220 -24.61 28.28 -4.17
N THR A 221 -25.02 29.50 -4.52
CA THR A 221 -26.00 29.74 -5.59
C THR A 221 -25.43 29.34 -6.95
N GLU A 222 -24.20 29.75 -7.26
CA GLU A 222 -23.53 29.37 -8.51
C GLU A 222 -23.20 27.88 -8.59
N LEU A 223 -22.78 27.28 -7.47
CA LEU A 223 -22.55 25.84 -7.34
C LEU A 223 -23.81 25.05 -7.72
N ASP A 224 -24.96 25.41 -7.14
CA ASP A 224 -26.23 24.74 -7.42
C ASP A 224 -26.72 24.98 -8.87
N ASN A 225 -26.57 26.21 -9.40
CA ASN A 225 -26.90 26.51 -10.79
C ASN A 225 -26.08 25.67 -11.78
N ARG A 226 -24.78 25.52 -11.51
CA ARG A 226 -23.88 24.73 -12.35
C ARG A 226 -24.22 23.25 -12.28
N ILE A 227 -24.46 22.72 -11.08
CA ILE A 227 -24.85 21.32 -10.89
C ILE A 227 -26.20 21.03 -11.55
N LYS A 228 -27.17 21.95 -11.47
CA LYS A 228 -28.45 21.86 -12.19
C LYS A 228 -28.28 21.87 -13.71
N SER A 229 -27.30 22.63 -14.21
CA SER A 229 -26.97 22.72 -15.63
C SER A 229 -26.27 21.47 -16.15
N GLU A 230 -25.39 20.86 -15.35
CA GLU A 230 -24.68 19.60 -15.69
C GLU A 230 -25.59 18.38 -15.55
N PHE A 231 -26.54 18.42 -14.61
CA PHE A 231 -27.49 17.34 -14.37
C PHE A 231 -28.96 17.73 -14.58
N PRO A 232 -29.39 18.30 -15.74
CA PRO A 232 -30.78 18.73 -15.93
C PRO A 232 -31.76 17.59 -15.70
N HIS A 233 -31.39 16.38 -16.13
CA HIS A 233 -32.18 15.16 -16.00
C HIS A 233 -32.43 14.70 -14.55
N LYS A 234 -31.64 15.17 -13.57
CA LYS A 234 -31.81 14.87 -12.15
C LYS A 234 -32.76 15.86 -11.46
N PHE A 235 -32.83 17.09 -11.96
CA PHE A 235 -33.67 18.17 -11.38
C PHE A 235 -35.00 18.39 -12.12
N THR A 236 -35.15 17.90 -13.36
CA THR A 236 -36.45 17.90 -14.04
C THR A 236 -37.37 16.85 -13.42
N LYS A 237 -38.38 17.28 -12.66
CA LYS A 237 -39.54 16.42 -12.35
C LYS A 237 -40.14 15.94 -13.67
N LYS A 238 -40.28 14.62 -13.83
CA LYS A 238 -40.90 13.97 -15.00
C LYS A 238 -42.22 14.67 -15.38
N SER A 239 -42.16 15.59 -16.33
CA SER A 239 -43.32 15.85 -17.18
C SER A 239 -43.42 14.64 -18.10
N SER A 240 -44.43 13.81 -17.84
CA SER A 240 -44.80 12.71 -18.73
C SER A 240 -45.35 13.29 -20.04
N GLY A 241 -44.47 13.82 -20.89
CA GLY A 241 -44.78 14.17 -22.27
C GLY A 241 -44.91 12.90 -23.13
N PRO A 242 -45.83 12.85 -24.11
CA PRO A 242 -46.14 11.63 -24.84
C PRO A 242 -44.94 11.19 -25.67
N ARG A 243 -44.45 9.97 -25.40
CA ARG A 243 -43.42 9.31 -26.21
C ARG A 243 -43.99 8.97 -27.58
N VAL A 244 -43.52 9.67 -28.61
CA VAL A 244 -43.73 9.30 -30.01
C VAL A 244 -42.85 8.08 -30.29
N ALA A 245 -43.47 6.99 -30.73
CA ALA A 245 -42.77 5.76 -31.08
C ALA A 245 -41.93 5.97 -32.35
N SER A 246 -40.62 5.80 -32.28
CA SER A 246 -39.83 5.56 -33.48
C SER A 246 -40.03 4.11 -33.91
N ALA A 247 -40.78 3.94 -34.99
CA ALA A 247 -40.82 2.72 -35.75
C ALA A 247 -39.47 2.53 -36.48
N GLY A 248 -38.98 1.29 -36.49
CA GLY A 248 -38.05 0.81 -37.50
C GLY A 248 -36.62 0.57 -37.04
N ALA A 249 -36.34 -0.65 -36.57
CA ALA A 249 -35.09 -1.36 -36.88
C ALA A 249 -35.26 -2.86 -36.57
N THR A 250 -35.69 -3.61 -37.57
CA THR A 250 -35.52 -5.07 -37.63
C THR A 250 -34.13 -5.40 -38.18
N ALA A 251 -33.25 -5.92 -37.33
CA ALA A 251 -32.03 -6.72 -37.63
C ALA A 251 -31.12 -6.65 -36.40
N SER A 252 -30.49 -7.67 -35.84
CA SER A 252 -30.25 -9.05 -36.22
C SER A 252 -30.02 -9.81 -34.91
N LYS A 253 -30.67 -10.96 -34.70
CA LYS A 253 -30.31 -11.89 -33.62
C LYS A 253 -29.02 -12.60 -34.01
N THR A 254 -27.87 -12.04 -33.61
CA THR A 254 -26.61 -12.78 -33.58
C THR A 254 -26.60 -13.64 -32.32
N VAL A 255 -26.78 -14.94 -32.49
CA VAL A 255 -26.57 -15.94 -31.43
C VAL A 255 -25.07 -15.97 -31.11
N SER A 256 -24.66 -15.21 -30.09
CA SER A 256 -23.29 -15.24 -29.60
C SER A 256 -23.02 -16.57 -28.90
N LYS A 257 -22.12 -17.34 -29.49
CA LYS A 257 -21.57 -18.60 -29.00
C LYS A 257 -21.02 -18.37 -27.58
N GLY A 258 -21.54 -19.11 -26.59
CA GLY A 258 -21.32 -18.85 -25.17
C GLY A 258 -19.86 -18.62 -24.77
N ARG A 259 -19.56 -17.42 -24.25
CA ARG A 259 -18.28 -17.06 -23.64
C ARG A 259 -18.10 -17.89 -22.36
N ARG A 260 -17.08 -18.74 -22.32
CA ARG A 260 -16.71 -19.52 -21.11
C ARG A 260 -16.07 -18.57 -20.09
N THR A 261 -16.85 -18.01 -19.18
CA THR A 261 -16.30 -17.28 -18.02
C THR A 261 -15.83 -18.28 -16.96
N VAL A 262 -14.67 -18.03 -16.36
CA VAL A 262 -14.10 -18.84 -15.27
C VAL A 262 -14.22 -18.02 -14.00
N LYS A 263 -14.87 -18.59 -12.98
CA LYS A 263 -14.97 -17.98 -11.65
C LYS A 263 -13.95 -18.66 -10.73
N LEU A 264 -13.04 -17.88 -10.17
CA LEU A 264 -12.09 -18.35 -9.16
C LEU A 264 -12.73 -18.31 -7.78
N THR A 265 -12.47 -19.31 -6.94
CA THR A 265 -12.87 -19.29 -5.52
C THR A 265 -11.99 -18.32 -4.73
N PRO A 266 -12.44 -17.78 -3.59
CA PRO A 266 -11.62 -16.92 -2.73
C PRO A 266 -10.27 -17.55 -2.32
N SER A 267 -10.24 -18.88 -2.13
CA SER A 267 -9.02 -19.64 -1.86
C SER A 267 -8.04 -19.65 -3.03
N GLN A 268 -8.54 -19.75 -4.26
CA GLN A 268 -7.73 -19.71 -5.48
C GLN A 268 -7.14 -18.32 -5.72
N ILE A 269 -7.90 -17.27 -5.42
CA ILE A 269 -7.43 -15.88 -5.49
C ILE A 269 -6.32 -15.64 -4.46
N ALA A 270 -6.47 -16.16 -3.24
CA ALA A 270 -5.46 -16.05 -2.19
C ALA A 270 -4.16 -16.79 -2.56
N ILE A 271 -4.26 -17.97 -3.18
CA ILE A 271 -3.10 -18.73 -3.66
C ILE A 271 -2.39 -18.01 -4.80
N ALA A 272 -3.12 -17.48 -5.79
CA ALA A 272 -2.55 -16.73 -6.90
C ALA A 272 -1.78 -15.49 -6.40
N LYS A 273 -2.35 -14.74 -5.44
CA LYS A 273 -1.68 -13.61 -4.79
C LYS A 273 -0.44 -14.04 -4.01
N LYS A 274 -0.48 -15.18 -3.32
CA LYS A 274 0.66 -15.73 -2.57
C LYS A 274 1.80 -16.21 -3.47
N LEU A 275 1.48 -16.68 -4.67
CA LEU A 275 2.45 -17.10 -5.69
C LEU A 275 2.93 -15.95 -6.59
N GLY A 276 2.33 -14.75 -6.45
CA GLY A 276 2.65 -13.59 -7.29
C GLY A 276 2.25 -13.75 -8.75
N VAL A 277 1.31 -14.66 -9.05
CA VAL A 277 0.87 -14.96 -10.42
C VAL A 277 -0.42 -14.19 -10.72
N PRO A 278 -0.53 -13.53 -11.89
CA PRO A 278 -1.77 -12.87 -12.30
C PRO A 278 -2.97 -13.81 -12.27
N LEU A 279 -4.13 -13.32 -11.82
CA LEU A 279 -5.35 -14.13 -11.67
C LEU A 279 -5.77 -14.80 -12.99
N GLU A 280 -5.48 -14.15 -14.11
CA GLU A 280 -5.75 -14.67 -15.46
C GLU A 280 -4.89 -15.90 -15.80
N GLU A 281 -3.61 -15.88 -15.43
CA GLU A 281 -2.70 -17.00 -15.70
C GLU A 281 -2.99 -18.18 -14.77
N TYR A 282 -3.31 -17.88 -13.51
CA TYR A 282 -3.74 -18.90 -12.55
C TYR A 282 -5.05 -19.57 -12.99
N ALA A 283 -6.01 -18.80 -13.51
CA ALA A 283 -7.28 -19.33 -14.01
C ALA A 283 -7.15 -20.27 -15.23
N LYS A 284 -6.08 -20.14 -16.03
CA LYS A 284 -5.79 -21.04 -17.17
C LYS A 284 -5.35 -22.43 -16.69
N HIS A 285 -4.56 -22.51 -15.63
CA HIS A 285 -3.93 -23.74 -15.15
C HIS A 285 -4.80 -24.56 -14.19
N VAL A 286 -5.79 -23.93 -13.54
CA VAL A 286 -6.68 -24.61 -12.59
C VAL A 286 -7.82 -25.37 -13.28
N LYS A 287 -7.91 -25.28 -14.62
CA LYS A 287 -9.02 -25.84 -15.42
C LYS A 287 -8.65 -27.09 -16.22
N GLU A 288 -7.41 -27.56 -16.14
CA GLU A 288 -7.02 -28.92 -16.55
C GLU A 288 -7.11 -29.87 -15.36
#